data_AF-A0A7W1T7H5-F1
#
_entry.id   AF-A0A7W1T7H5-F1
#
_cell.length_a   1.000
_cell.length_b   1.000
_cell.length_c   1.000
_cell.angle_alpha   90.00
_cell.angle_beta   90.00
_cell.angle_gamma   90.00
#
_symmetry.space_group_name_H-M   'P 1'
#
loop_
_entity.id
_entity.type
_entity.pdbx_description
1 polymer ?
#
loop_
_entity_poly.entity_id
_entity_poly.type
_entity_poly.pdbx_seq_one_letter_code
_entity_poly.pdbx_strand_id
1 'polypeptide(L)'
;MKPYQRLNLISLTNAHKFSSNNKIWLAKAERCGCFYCLELFAPSEITDWLEIEDTALCPNCMIDAILPESNLLPLSREFLNEMHQEWFG
;
A
#
# COMPACT_ATOMS: atom_id res chain seq x y z
N MET A 1 28.03 8.47 1.82
CA MET A 1 27.62 8.08 0.47
C MET A 1 26.41 7.16 0.60
N LYS A 2 25.20 7.60 0.25
CA LYS A 2 23.99 6.73 0.26
C LYS A 2 23.71 6.31 -1.19
N PRO A 3 24.07 5.08 -1.60
CA PRO A 3 23.80 4.62 -2.95
C PRO A 3 22.30 4.29 -3.06
N TYR A 4 21.61 5.05 -3.92
CA TYR A 4 20.28 4.73 -4.47
C TYR A 4 19.16 4.46 -3.44
N GLN A 5 18.65 5.51 -2.80
CA GLN A 5 17.24 5.49 -2.37
C GLN A 5 16.40 5.46 -3.65
N ARG A 6 15.63 4.39 -3.89
CA ARG A 6 14.56 4.42 -4.90
C ARG A 6 13.65 5.58 -4.52
N LEU A 7 13.68 6.65 -5.31
CA LEU A 7 12.81 7.80 -5.14
C LEU A 7 11.36 7.32 -5.34
N ASN A 8 10.52 7.49 -4.33
CA ASN A 8 9.08 7.46 -4.56
C ASN A 8 8.77 8.60 -5.54
N LEU A 9 8.22 8.23 -6.70
CA LEU A 9 7.98 9.20 -7.78
C LEU A 9 6.74 10.07 -7.51
N ILE A 10 6.01 9.78 -6.43
CA ILE A 10 4.79 10.47 -6.03
C ILE A 10 4.81 10.84 -4.55
N SER A 11 4.07 11.88 -4.17
CA SER A 11 3.90 12.30 -2.78
C SER A 11 3.05 11.32 -1.98
N LEU A 12 3.18 11.34 -0.64
CA LEU A 12 2.36 10.52 0.28
C LEU A 12 0.85 10.74 0.06
N THR A 13 0.43 11.99 -0.16
CA THR A 13 -0.96 12.32 -0.46
C THR A 13 -1.48 11.69 -1.76
N ASN A 14 -0.63 11.63 -2.79
CA ASN A 14 -1.01 10.98 -4.05
C ASN A 14 -0.90 9.45 -3.96
N ALA A 15 0.02 8.92 -3.16
CA ALA A 15 0.11 7.50 -2.84
C ALA A 15 -1.16 6.99 -2.17
N HIS A 16 -1.69 7.73 -1.19
CA HIS A 16 -2.92 7.37 -0.47
C HIS A 16 -4.12 7.10 -1.38
N LYS A 17 -4.19 7.77 -2.54
CA LYS A 17 -5.28 7.54 -3.51
C LYS A 17 -5.31 6.10 -4.05
N PHE A 18 -4.19 5.38 -3.97
CA PHE A 18 -4.10 3.99 -4.38
C PHE A 18 -4.52 2.99 -3.29
N SER A 19 -4.92 3.45 -2.09
CA SER A 19 -5.45 2.56 -1.06
C SER A 19 -6.96 2.39 -1.08
N SER A 20 -7.69 3.24 -1.82
CA SER A 20 -9.13 3.12 -2.02
C SER A 20 -9.44 2.68 -3.45
N ASN A 21 -10.52 1.91 -3.65
CA ASN A 21 -10.91 1.38 -4.95
C ASN A 21 -9.75 0.75 -5.71
N ASN A 22 -8.97 -0.05 -4.97
CA ASN A 22 -7.63 -0.47 -5.32
C ASN A 22 -7.57 -1.86 -5.95
N LYS A 23 -8.70 -2.55 -6.10
CA LYS A 23 -8.79 -3.90 -6.68
C LYS A 23 -8.10 -4.05 -8.02
N ILE A 24 -8.32 -3.12 -8.95
CA ILE A 24 -7.69 -3.16 -10.29
C ILE A 24 -6.17 -2.99 -10.20
N TRP A 25 -5.68 -2.19 -9.25
CA TRP A 25 -4.24 -1.96 -9.07
C TRP A 25 -3.57 -3.14 -8.38
N LEU A 26 -4.20 -3.69 -7.34
CA LEU A 26 -3.76 -4.89 -6.64
C LEU A 26 -3.72 -6.12 -7.56
N ALA A 27 -4.69 -6.26 -8.47
CA ALA A 27 -4.71 -7.34 -9.46
C ALA A 27 -3.52 -7.31 -10.45
N LYS A 28 -2.82 -6.18 -10.57
CA LYS A 28 -1.64 -6.01 -11.43
C LYS A 28 -0.33 -6.01 -10.65
N ALA A 29 -0.39 -5.98 -9.32
CA ALA A 29 0.79 -5.92 -8.47
C ALA A 29 1.28 -7.33 -8.14
N GLU A 30 2.59 -7.50 -8.03
CA GLU A 30 3.18 -8.75 -7.50
C GLU A 30 3.21 -8.73 -5.97
N ARG A 31 3.31 -7.53 -5.39
CA ARG A 31 3.36 -7.28 -3.95
C ARG A 31 2.50 -6.09 -3.58
N CYS A 32 2.02 -6.07 -2.35
CA CYS A 32 1.36 -4.92 -1.76
C CYS A 32 1.81 -4.78 -0.29
N GLY A 33 1.40 -3.69 0.34
CA GLY A 33 1.76 -3.42 1.73
C GLY A 33 0.70 -2.64 2.46
N CYS A 34 0.47 -2.99 3.72
CA CYS A 34 -0.41 -2.25 4.60
C CYS A 34 0.38 -1.17 5.34
N PHE A 35 0.04 0.10 5.16
CA PHE A 35 0.71 1.19 5.88
C PHE A 35 0.17 1.39 7.30
N TYR A 36 -0.86 0.65 7.72
CA TYR A 36 -1.26 0.62 9.13
C TYR A 36 -0.36 -0.32 9.95
N CYS A 37 -0.25 -1.60 9.58
CA CYS A 37 0.56 -2.58 10.32
C CYS A 37 1.98 -2.76 9.78
N LEU A 38 2.34 -2.06 8.70
CA LEU A 38 3.67 -2.05 8.07
C LEU A 38 4.10 -3.39 7.44
N GLU A 39 3.15 -4.30 7.22
CA GLU A 39 3.41 -5.61 6.61
C GLU A 39 3.33 -5.57 5.09
N LEU A 40 4.19 -6.35 4.45
CA LEU A 40 4.28 -6.56 3.01
C LEU A 40 3.85 -8.00 2.70
N PHE A 41 3.00 -8.18 1.70
CA PHE A 41 2.41 -9.48 1.37
C PHE A 41 2.02 -9.55 -0.11
N ALA A 42 1.66 -10.73 -0.60
CA ALA A 42 1.16 -10.91 -1.95
C ALA A 42 -0.33 -10.50 -2.02
N PRO A 43 -0.79 -9.85 -3.11
CA PRO A 43 -2.21 -9.52 -3.27
C PRO A 43 -3.14 -10.73 -3.21
N SER A 44 -2.65 -11.94 -3.51
CA SER A 44 -3.39 -13.20 -3.39
C SER A 44 -3.77 -13.56 -1.95
N GLU A 45 -3.15 -12.94 -0.94
CA GLU A 45 -3.49 -13.13 0.47
C GLU A 45 -4.72 -12.31 0.90
N ILE A 46 -5.19 -11.37 0.07
CA ILE A 46 -6.36 -10.54 0.35
C ILE A 46 -7.63 -11.34 0.09
N THR A 47 -8.34 -11.68 1.15
CA THR A 47 -9.62 -12.41 1.10
C THR A 47 -10.84 -11.50 1.26
N ASP A 48 -10.66 -10.34 1.87
CA ASP A 48 -11.76 -9.48 2.32
C ASP A 48 -11.70 -8.10 1.66
N TRP A 49 -12.87 -7.61 1.25
CA TRP A 49 -13.03 -6.39 0.47
C TRP A 49 -14.26 -5.63 0.97
N LEU A 50 -14.19 -4.30 0.97
CA LEU A 50 -15.37 -3.45 1.15
C LEU A 50 -16.20 -3.47 -0.14
N GLU A 51 -17.39 -4.07 -0.09
CA GLU A 51 -18.20 -4.40 -1.28
C GLU A 51 -18.57 -3.21 -2.17
N ILE A 52 -18.80 -2.02 -1.58
CA ILE A 52 -19.25 -0.83 -2.32
C ILE A 52 -18.09 -0.17 -3.06
N GLU A 53 -16.87 -0.29 -2.54
CA GLU A 53 -15.75 0.54 -2.97
C GLU A 53 -14.65 -0.25 -3.69
N ASP A 54 -14.73 -1.58 -3.76
CA ASP A 54 -13.63 -2.42 -4.27
C ASP A 54 -12.29 -2.11 -3.58
N THR A 55 -12.37 -1.79 -2.29
CA THR A 55 -11.23 -1.47 -1.41
C THR A 55 -10.86 -2.71 -0.59
N ALA A 56 -9.60 -3.13 -0.69
CA ALA A 56 -9.10 -4.31 0.03
C ALA A 56 -8.94 -4.05 1.54
N LEU A 57 -9.26 -5.06 2.35
CA LEU A 57 -8.93 -5.11 3.78
C LEU A 57 -7.64 -5.90 4.01
N CYS A 58 -6.74 -5.37 4.84
CA CYS A 58 -5.47 -6.04 5.11
C CYS A 58 -5.71 -7.40 5.78
N PRO A 59 -5.13 -8.51 5.29
CA PRO A 59 -5.33 -9.84 5.88
C PRO A 59 -4.79 -9.98 7.32
N ASN A 60 -3.90 -9.08 7.75
CA ASN A 60 -3.26 -9.14 9.05
C ASN A 60 -3.95 -8.29 10.13
N CYS A 61 -4.61 -7.19 9.74
CA CYS A 61 -5.16 -6.22 10.69
C CYS A 61 -6.56 -5.69 10.35
N MET A 62 -7.13 -6.10 9.21
CA MET A 62 -8.47 -5.71 8.75
C MET A 62 -8.68 -4.21 8.50
N ILE A 63 -7.60 -3.43 8.38
CA ILE A 63 -7.67 -2.02 7.99
C ILE A 63 -7.51 -1.88 6.46
N ASP A 64 -8.27 -0.97 5.87
CA ASP A 64 -8.32 -0.59 4.46
C ASP A 64 -7.13 0.29 4.02
N ALA A 65 -5.94 -0.01 4.53
CA ALA A 65 -4.73 0.79 4.36
C ALA A 65 -3.70 0.08 3.46
N ILE A 66 -4.13 -0.55 2.36
CA ILE A 66 -3.25 -1.34 1.47
C ILE A 66 -2.84 -0.53 0.24
N LEU A 67 -1.55 -0.44 -0.04
CA LEU A 67 -1.01 0.11 -1.30
C LEU A 67 -0.46 -1.02 -2.19
N PRO A 68 -0.71 -0.97 -3.52
CA PRO A 68 -0.07 -1.86 -4.48
C PRO A 68 1.37 -1.42 -4.76
N GLU A 69 2.29 -2.38 -4.92
CA GLU A 69 3.63 -2.08 -5.44
C GLU A 69 3.55 -1.77 -6.93
N SER A 70 4.25 -0.71 -7.36
CA SER A 70 4.38 -0.34 -8.77
C SER A 70 5.67 0.43 -9.01
N ASN A 71 5.97 0.75 -10.27
CA ASN A 71 7.09 1.62 -10.61
C ASN A 71 6.97 3.03 -10.00
N LEU A 72 5.75 3.51 -9.72
CA LEU A 72 5.50 4.79 -9.06
C LEU A 72 5.57 4.70 -7.52
N LEU A 73 5.32 3.50 -7.00
CA LEU A 73 5.21 3.17 -5.58
C LEU A 73 6.10 1.96 -5.26
N PRO A 74 7.43 2.11 -5.27
CA PRO A 74 8.31 1.05 -4.81
C PRO A 74 8.12 0.87 -3.30
N LEU A 75 7.48 -0.23 -2.89
CA LEU A 75 7.13 -0.42 -1.49
C LEU A 75 8.35 -0.88 -0.69
N SER A 76 8.66 -0.12 0.35
CA SER A 76 9.58 -0.51 1.42
C SER A 76 8.92 -0.33 2.77
N ARG A 77 9.46 -0.96 3.82
CA ARG A 77 8.94 -0.78 5.18
C ARG A 77 9.08 0.68 5.65
N GLU A 78 10.12 1.37 5.20
CA GLU A 78 10.33 2.81 5.46
C GLU A 78 9.25 3.65 4.81
N PHE A 79 8.89 3.38 3.55
CA PHE A 79 7.81 4.10 2.88
C PHE A 79 6.44 3.84 3.51
N LEU A 80 6.15 2.59 3.90
CA LEU A 80 4.94 2.28 4.64
C LEU A 80 4.90 3.03 5.98
N ASN A 81 6.05 3.18 6.65
CA ASN A 81 6.13 3.96 7.88
C ASN A 81 5.92 5.46 7.63
N GLU A 82 6.43 6.04 6.55
CA GLU A 82 6.12 7.42 6.16
C GLU A 82 4.61 7.64 5.95
N MET A 83 3.96 6.71 5.24
CA MET A 83 2.50 6.70 5.10
C MET A 83 1.77 6.56 6.43
N HIS A 84 2.25 5.68 7.33
CA HIS A 84 1.67 5.52 8.65
C HIS A 84 1.67 6.82 9.45
N GLN A 85 2.82 7.50 9.49
CA GLN A 85 2.96 8.75 10.25
C GLN A 85 2.06 9.87 9.69
N GLU A 86 1.88 9.93 8.36
CA GLU A 86 1.04 10.96 7.73
C GLU A 86 -0.46 10.75 8.00
N TRP A 87 -0.93 9.50 8.06
CA TRP A 87 -2.38 9.18 8.08
C TRP A 87 -2.90 8.65 9.41
N PHE A 88 -2.03 8.10 10.27
CA PHE A 88 -2.41 7.49 11.55
C PHE A 88 -1.59 7.98 12.74
N GLY A 89 -0.60 8.86 12.53
CA GLY A 89 0.29 9.43 13.55
C GLY A 89 -0.32 10.60 14.32
#